data_AF-A0A9E0W6M7-F1
#
_entry.id   AF-A0A9E0W6M7-F1
#
_cell.length_a   1.000
_cell.length_b   1.000
_cell.length_c   1.000
_cell.angle_alpha   90.00
_cell.angle_beta   90.00
_cell.angle_gamma   90.00
#
_symmetry.space_group_name_H-M   'P 1'
#
loop_
_entity.id
_entity.type
_entity.pdbx_description
1 polymer ?
#
loop_
_entity_poly.entity_id
_entity_poly.type
_entity_poly.pdbx_seq_one_letter_code
_entity_poly.pdbx_strand_id
1 'polypeptide(L)'
;PLPPEVASRVLTEEERKQLISYPLDAPPVFVGHYWMDSEPAPLRSNVACIDFSAVKYGRLVAYRMDGEKILSRDKFVWVNVARDHHDSPDYPTSEDSVAR
;
A
#
# COMPACT_ATOMS: atom_id res chain seq x y z
N PRO A 1 6.34 8.47 -16.02
CA PRO A 1 4.87 8.29 -16.12
C PRO A 1 4.53 7.47 -17.38
N LEU A 2 3.43 6.70 -17.35
CA LEU A 2 2.93 5.99 -18.54
C LEU A 2 2.48 7.00 -19.62
N PRO A 3 2.76 6.76 -20.92
CA PRO A 3 2.26 7.61 -22.00
C PRO A 3 0.72 7.70 -21.98
N PRO A 4 0.11 8.88 -22.23
CA PRO A 4 -1.34 9.08 -22.11
C PRO A 4 -2.18 8.11 -22.95
N GLU A 5 -1.70 7.78 -24.15
CA GLU A 5 -2.33 6.82 -25.07
C GLU A 5 -2.35 5.39 -24.50
N VAL A 6 -1.35 5.02 -23.70
CA VAL A 6 -1.29 3.71 -23.03
C VAL A 6 -2.17 3.72 -21.79
N ALA A 7 -2.14 4.80 -21.00
CA ALA A 7 -2.89 4.92 -19.76
C ALA A 7 -4.42 4.91 -19.97
N SER A 8 -4.88 5.42 -21.12
CA SER A 8 -6.31 5.47 -21.48
C SER A 8 -6.80 4.23 -22.26
N ARG A 9 -5.89 3.34 -22.67
CA ARG A 9 -6.25 2.14 -23.44
C ARG A 9 -6.99 1.14 -22.56
N VAL A 10 -8.22 0.80 -22.95
CA VAL A 10 -8.97 -0.28 -22.30
C VAL A 10 -8.36 -1.63 -22.68
N LEU A 11 -8.16 -2.50 -21.69
CA LEU A 11 -7.74 -3.88 -21.91
C LEU A 11 -8.82 -4.66 -22.67
N THR A 12 -8.41 -5.41 -23.70
CA THR A 12 -9.28 -6.36 -24.39
C THR A 12 -9.69 -7.51 -23.45
N GLU A 13 -10.70 -8.28 -23.86
CA GLU A 13 -11.16 -9.42 -23.06
C GLU A 13 -10.07 -10.49 -22.91
N GLU A 14 -9.32 -10.79 -23.97
CA GLU A 14 -8.17 -11.70 -23.92
C GLU A 14 -7.05 -11.20 -23.00
N GLU A 15 -6.75 -9.90 -23.00
CA GLU A 15 -5.76 -9.31 -22.08
C GLU A 15 -6.25 -9.38 -20.62
N ARG A 16 -7.54 -9.13 -20.37
CA ARG A 16 -8.14 -9.25 -19.04
C ARG A 16 -8.05 -10.66 -18.49
N LYS A 17 -8.28 -11.68 -19.33
CA LYS A 17 -8.17 -13.10 -18.94
C LYS A 17 -6.75 -13.51 -18.54
N GLN A 18 -5.72 -12.78 -18.99
CA GLN A 18 -4.33 -13.04 -18.60
C GLN A 18 -3.94 -12.40 -17.26
N LEU A 19 -4.82 -11.56 -16.67
CA LEU A 19 -4.53 -10.95 -15.38
C LEU A 19 -4.55 -12.01 -14.27
N ILE A 20 -3.45 -12.06 -13.53
CA ILE A 20 -3.35 -12.89 -12.34
C ILE A 20 -4.11 -12.19 -11.21
N SER A 21 -4.99 -12.93 -10.53
CA SER A 21 -5.72 -12.43 -9.37
C SER A 21 -5.51 -13.35 -8.17
N TYR A 22 -5.47 -12.76 -6.98
CA TYR A 22 -5.44 -13.52 -5.75
C TYR A 22 -6.85 -14.09 -5.46
N PRO A 23 -6.99 -15.41 -5.25
CA PRO A 23 -8.31 -16.03 -5.04
C PRO A 23 -9.02 -15.46 -3.80
N LEU A 24 -10.36 -15.36 -3.85
CA LEU A 24 -11.16 -14.78 -2.76
C LEU A 24 -11.24 -15.67 -1.51
N ASP A 25 -11.02 -16.97 -1.67
CA ASP A 25 -11.06 -18.00 -0.63
C ASP A 25 -9.67 -18.36 -0.08
N ALA A 26 -8.62 -17.80 -0.67
CA ALA A 26 -7.25 -17.95 -0.19
C ALA A 26 -7.04 -17.23 1.16
N PRO A 27 -6.02 -17.61 1.95
CA PRO A 27 -5.72 -16.98 3.22
C PRO A 27 -5.54 -15.45 3.12
N PRO A 28 -5.78 -14.68 4.18
CA PRO A 28 -5.48 -13.25 4.15
C PRO A 28 -4.01 -12.96 3.85
N VAL A 29 -3.76 -12.02 2.94
CA VAL A 29 -2.41 -11.58 2.59
C VAL A 29 -2.23 -10.09 2.91
N PHE A 30 -1.10 -9.79 3.54
CA PHE A 30 -0.67 -8.43 3.86
C PHE A 30 0.54 -8.10 2.98
N VAL A 31 0.48 -6.96 2.30
CA VAL A 31 1.53 -6.54 1.36
C VAL A 31 2.06 -5.15 1.72
N GLY A 32 3.31 -4.90 1.35
CA GLY A 32 3.92 -3.57 1.38
C GLY A 32 4.34 -3.11 -0.02
N HIS A 33 5.33 -2.21 -0.11
CA HIS A 33 5.96 -1.71 -1.35
C HIS A 33 5.13 -0.72 -2.18
N TYR A 34 3.80 -0.73 -2.03
CA TYR A 34 2.90 0.09 -2.85
C TYR A 34 2.66 1.51 -2.34
N TRP A 35 3.18 1.87 -1.17
CA TRP A 35 3.26 3.25 -0.71
C TRP A 35 1.93 4.01 -0.77
N MET A 36 0.93 3.42 -0.14
CA MET A 36 -0.43 3.91 -0.14
C MET A 36 -0.50 5.29 0.55
N ASP A 37 -1.32 6.19 0.03
CA ASP A 37 -1.59 7.52 0.59
C ASP A 37 -3.05 7.73 1.02
N SER A 38 -3.90 6.74 0.79
CA SER A 38 -5.29 6.71 1.22
C SER A 38 -5.45 6.35 2.70
N GLU A 39 -6.69 6.34 3.20
CA GLU A 39 -6.97 5.83 4.54
C GLU A 39 -6.82 4.29 4.58
N PRO A 40 -6.20 3.71 5.62
CA PRO A 40 -6.04 2.26 5.73
C PRO A 40 -7.36 1.50 5.68
N ALA A 41 -7.47 0.62 4.69
CA ALA A 41 -8.61 -0.28 4.50
C ALA A 41 -8.17 -1.50 3.69
N PRO A 42 -8.92 -2.63 3.75
CA PRO A 42 -8.66 -3.77 2.87
C PRO A 42 -8.78 -3.37 1.40
N LEU A 43 -7.88 -3.87 0.55
CA LEU A 43 -7.95 -3.75 -0.91
C LEU A 43 -8.99 -4.72 -1.50
N ARG A 44 -9.14 -5.87 -0.85
CA ARG A 44 -10.20 -6.88 -1.05
C ARG A 44 -10.54 -7.51 0.31
N SER A 45 -11.54 -8.38 0.34
CA SER A 45 -11.94 -9.11 1.55
C SER A 45 -10.79 -9.86 2.23
N ASN A 46 -9.78 -10.33 1.49
CA ASN A 46 -8.63 -11.07 2.03
C ASN A 46 -7.27 -10.47 1.63
N VAL A 47 -7.23 -9.20 1.19
CA VAL A 47 -5.98 -8.53 0.80
C VAL A 47 -5.92 -7.15 1.47
N ALA A 48 -4.83 -6.85 2.16
CA ALA A 48 -4.56 -5.52 2.71
C ALA A 48 -3.13 -5.06 2.41
N CYS A 49 -2.99 -3.79 2.02
CA CYS A 49 -1.68 -3.13 2.07
C CYS A 49 -1.50 -2.48 3.45
N ILE A 50 -0.31 -2.58 4.03
CA ILE A 50 0.06 -1.94 5.30
C ILE A 50 1.22 -0.96 5.16
N ASP A 51 1.67 -0.70 3.93
CA ASP A 51 2.73 0.25 3.64
C ASP A 51 2.15 1.60 3.24
N PHE A 52 2.09 2.49 4.22
CA PHE A 52 1.61 3.87 4.07
C PHE A 52 2.75 4.86 4.22
N SER A 53 3.92 4.51 3.68
CA SER A 53 5.06 5.42 3.54
C SER A 53 5.50 6.05 4.87
N ALA A 54 5.57 5.27 5.96
CA ALA A 54 5.96 5.76 7.28
C ALA A 54 7.28 6.54 7.27
N VAL A 55 8.27 6.06 6.51
CA VAL A 55 9.59 6.71 6.33
C VAL A 55 9.54 8.03 5.54
N LYS A 56 8.43 8.30 4.83
CA LYS A 56 8.18 9.56 4.13
C LYS A 56 7.10 10.40 4.81
N TYR A 57 7.05 10.34 6.15
CA TYR A 57 6.11 11.12 6.97
C TYR A 57 4.64 10.78 6.69
N GLY A 58 4.37 9.54 6.27
CA GLY A 58 3.03 9.00 6.10
C GLY A 58 2.49 8.45 7.41
N ARG A 59 1.95 7.22 7.36
CA ARG A 59 1.38 6.54 8.53
C ARG A 59 2.17 5.27 8.83
N LEU A 60 2.47 5.03 10.10
CA LEU A 60 2.89 3.72 10.56
C LEU A 60 1.63 2.91 10.87
N VAL A 61 1.33 1.95 10.01
CA VAL A 61 0.06 1.19 10.01
C VAL A 61 0.28 -0.24 10.47
N ALA A 62 -0.64 -0.74 11.27
CA ALA A 62 -0.74 -2.15 11.63
C ALA A 62 -2.18 -2.65 11.48
N TYR A 63 -2.33 -3.96 11.31
CA TYR A 63 -3.61 -4.64 11.30
C TYR A 63 -3.68 -5.61 12.48
N ARG A 64 -4.73 -5.54 13.29
CA ARG A 64 -4.95 -6.44 14.43
C ARG A 64 -5.57 -7.75 13.94
N MET A 65 -4.77 -8.79 13.71
CA MET A 65 -5.27 -10.09 13.23
C MET A 65 -5.74 -10.98 14.39
N ASP A 66 -6.99 -11.45 14.36
CA ASP A 66 -7.57 -12.38 15.36
C ASP A 66 -7.86 -13.77 14.77
N GLY A 67 -7.33 -14.06 13.56
CA GLY A 67 -7.55 -15.32 12.85
C GLY A 67 -8.72 -15.31 11.86
N GLU A 68 -9.32 -14.15 11.60
CA GLU A 68 -10.38 -14.01 10.61
C GLU A 68 -9.89 -14.25 9.18
N LYS A 69 -10.78 -14.71 8.29
CA LYS A 69 -10.51 -14.85 6.85
C LYS A 69 -10.93 -13.61 6.04
N ILE A 70 -11.83 -12.80 6.60
CA ILE A 70 -12.35 -11.58 5.97
C ILE A 70 -11.83 -10.40 6.80
N LEU A 71 -10.99 -9.60 6.17
CA LEU A 71 -10.37 -8.42 6.77
C LEU A 71 -11.40 -7.32 6.99
N SER A 72 -11.30 -6.62 8.12
CA SER A 72 -12.19 -5.53 8.50
C SER A 72 -11.43 -4.21 8.62
N ARG A 73 -12.04 -3.12 8.11
CA ARG A 73 -11.49 -1.77 8.24
C ARG A 73 -11.24 -1.36 9.70
N ASP A 74 -12.11 -1.79 10.62
CA ASP A 74 -12.04 -1.37 12.03
C ASP A 74 -10.85 -1.97 12.80
N LYS A 75 -10.15 -2.92 12.18
CA LYS A 75 -9.00 -3.60 12.78
C LYS A 75 -7.66 -2.98 12.35
N PHE A 76 -7.68 -2.00 11.45
CA PHE A 76 -6.52 -1.17 11.17
C PHE A 76 -6.29 -0.19 12.31
N VAL A 77 -5.03 -0.03 12.71
CA VAL A 77 -4.58 0.96 13.69
C VAL A 77 -3.35 1.65 13.15
N TRP A 78 -3.22 2.95 13.41
CA TRP A 78 -2.08 3.71 12.89
C TRP A 78 -1.78 4.94 13.73
N VAL A 79 -0.55 5.42 13.57
CA VAL A 79 -0.11 6.74 14.02
C VAL A 79 0.43 7.52 12.81
N ASN A 80 0.25 8.83 12.81
CA ASN A 80 0.89 9.70 11.82
C ASN A 80 2.37 9.86 12.18
N VAL A 81 3.25 9.76 11.19
CA VAL A 81 4.67 10.01 11.39
C VAL A 81 4.93 11.51 11.20
N ALA A 82 5.29 12.19 12.28
CA ALA A 82 5.65 13.60 12.22
C ALA A 82 6.97 13.78 11.49
N ARG A 83 7.14 14.94 10.84
CA ARG A 83 8.47 15.45 10.51
C ARG A 83 9.07 15.95 11.83
N ASP A 84 10.06 15.25 12.35
CA ASP A 84 10.82 15.78 13.48
C ASP A 84 11.53 17.05 12.99
N HIS A 85 11.52 18.13 13.79
CA HIS A 85 12.26 19.37 13.51
C HIS A 85 13.80 19.18 13.57
N HIS A 86 14.27 17.92 13.63
CA HIS A 86 15.66 17.50 13.61
C HIS A 86 16.12 17.17 12.19
N ASP A 87 15.75 18.00 11.21
CA ASP A 87 16.51 18.17 9.97
C ASP A 87 17.86 18.84 10.33
N SER A 88 18.68 18.14 11.11
CA SER A 88 20.09 18.47 11.26
C SER A 88 20.74 18.18 9.91
N PRO A 89 21.52 19.11 9.33
CA PRO A 89 22.10 18.95 7.99
C PRO A 89 23.04 17.74 7.85
N ASP A 90 23.37 17.07 8.96
CA ASP A 90 24.24 15.89 9.05
C ASP A 90 23.49 14.55 9.05
N TYR A 91 22.16 14.51 8.98
CA TYR A 91 21.47 13.23 8.74
C TYR A 91 21.80 12.80 7.31
N PRO A 92 22.46 11.65 7.07
CA PRO A 92 22.76 11.24 5.73
C PRO A 92 21.42 11.09 5.00
N THR A 93 21.20 11.94 4.00
CA THR A 93 20.23 11.68 2.94
C THR A 93 20.74 10.44 2.22
N SER A 94 20.57 9.28 2.84
CA SER A 94 20.73 7.99 2.19
C SER A 94 19.68 7.99 1.10
N GLU A 95 20.16 8.32 -0.09
CA GLU A 95 19.53 8.23 -1.40
C GLU A 95 18.00 8.11 -1.37
N ASP A 96 17.34 9.15 -1.89
CA ASP A 96 15.94 9.14 -2.28
C ASP A 96 15.75 8.18 -3.48
N SER A 97 16.13 6.91 -3.34
CA SER A 97 15.95 5.83 -4.33
C SER A 97 14.50 5.42 -4.50
N VAL A 98 13.60 6.18 -3.88
CA VAL A 98 12.19 5.85 -3.79
C VAL A 98 11.35 7.10 -4.00
N ALA A 99 11.84 8.13 -4.70
CA ALA A 99 10.97 9.20 -5.19
C ALA A 99 9.94 8.63 -6.19
N ARG A 100 8.71 9.18 -6.18
CA ARG A 100 7.63 8.81 -7.12
C ARG A 100 7.99 9.15 -8.56
#